data_AF-A0A2A5G7R3-F1
#
_entry.id   AF-A0A2A5G7R3-F1
#
_cell.length_a   1.000
_cell.length_b   1.000
_cell.length_c   1.000
_cell.angle_alpha   90.00
_cell.angle_beta   90.00
_cell.angle_gamma   90.00
#
_symmetry.space_group_name_H-M   'P 1'
#
loop_
_entity.id
_entity.type
_entity.pdbx_description
1 polymer ?
#
loop_
_entity_poly.entity_id
_entity_poly.type
_entity_poly.pdbx_seq_one_letter_code
_entity_poly.pdbx_strand_id
1 'polypeptide(L)'
;MKGSKSVVFEKLRDLVPRGPEWSIDWSVIWGLFSELSALDDCPQDPIHHAEGDVGKHTRMVVEALVAMEDWQALPPIDQSILFWASCFHDIGKLGTTKHEEDGRISSRGHSRLGAAITRGILRDIGADFYWREAVCGIILKHQLPFWLIERSDPERMAIETSLVCRPNLLCLHAQADALGRICNDKQNLLDNVALAKEVFIKMDCLDDPFPFANDESRLAFLGSENRDPHYAAYEDFRCTAYVMSALPGSGKDTWIACNLSGVPMVSLDVIRKEIGVSATGNQGRVIQAAYELAKTHLRNGRDFVWNATNVTQQTRGKVLRLLRGYGALIHIIYIEVLPAQLDKQNTARHQVVPKKVGQALARKLEPPSRSECHLLTNVLPPEICDTCAR
;
A
#
# COMPACT_ATOMS: atom_id res chain seq x y z
N MET A 1 -12.23 2.65 25.19
CA MET A 1 -12.70 3.15 23.88
C MET A 1 -14.04 3.83 24.09
N LYS A 2 -14.03 5.13 24.43
CA LYS A 2 -15.24 5.97 24.51
C LYS A 2 -15.32 6.78 23.21
N GLY A 3 -16.40 6.55 22.46
CA GLY A 3 -17.01 7.41 21.44
C GLY A 3 -16.11 8.23 20.51
N SER A 4 -15.57 7.62 19.47
CA SER A 4 -15.36 8.36 18.21
C SER A 4 -16.68 8.35 17.46
N LYS A 5 -17.29 9.53 17.24
CA LYS A 5 -18.37 9.67 16.25
C LYS A 5 -17.81 9.13 14.95
N SER A 6 -18.38 8.05 14.42
CA SER A 6 -17.89 7.34 13.23
C SER A 6 -17.50 8.33 12.15
N VAL A 7 -16.20 8.63 12.02
CA VAL A 7 -15.67 9.38 10.90
C VAL A 7 -15.96 8.50 9.69
N VAL A 8 -16.67 9.03 8.71
CA VAL A 8 -16.92 8.37 7.43
C VAL A 8 -16.09 9.07 6.37
N PHE A 9 -15.71 8.35 5.33
CA PHE A 9 -14.84 8.84 4.26
C PHE A 9 -15.25 10.21 3.69
N GLU A 10 -16.54 10.44 3.48
CA GLU A 10 -17.07 11.71 2.96
C GLU A 10 -16.65 12.92 3.82
N LYS A 11 -16.67 12.75 5.15
CA LYS A 11 -16.26 13.80 6.08
C LYS A 11 -14.79 14.18 5.92
N LEU A 12 -13.91 13.25 5.51
CA LEU A 12 -12.52 13.58 5.24
C LEU A 12 -12.38 14.50 4.02
N ARG A 13 -13.20 14.31 2.99
CA ARG A 13 -13.18 15.15 1.78
C ARG A 13 -13.75 16.54 2.03
N ASP A 14 -14.69 16.68 2.95
CA ASP A 14 -15.25 17.98 3.33
C ASP A 14 -14.32 18.82 4.19
N LEU A 15 -13.33 18.20 4.84
CA LEU A 15 -12.32 18.90 5.64
C LEU A 15 -11.11 19.36 4.83
N VAL A 16 -11.04 19.02 3.53
CA VAL A 16 -10.02 19.55 2.63
C VAL A 16 -10.35 21.02 2.37
N PRO A 17 -9.41 21.96 2.60
CA PRO A 17 -9.66 23.38 2.37
C PRO A 17 -10.13 23.66 0.95
N ARG A 18 -11.09 24.58 0.80
CA ARG A 18 -11.63 25.00 -0.50
C ARG A 18 -11.36 26.49 -0.70
N GLY A 19 -11.12 26.87 -1.95
CA GLY A 19 -10.99 28.26 -2.33
C GLY A 19 -12.33 29.02 -2.27
N PRO A 20 -12.28 30.36 -2.11
CA PRO A 20 -11.07 31.17 -2.04
C PRO A 20 -10.40 31.26 -0.65
N GLU A 21 -11.05 30.76 0.42
CA GLU A 21 -10.57 30.97 1.79
C GLU A 21 -9.39 30.07 2.19
N TRP A 22 -9.32 28.85 1.65
CA TRP A 22 -8.25 27.88 1.90
C TRP A 22 -7.91 27.66 3.39
N SER A 23 -8.89 27.80 4.26
CA SER A 23 -8.72 27.69 5.71
C SER A 23 -8.68 26.24 6.19
N ILE A 24 -7.78 25.93 7.11
CA ILE A 24 -7.65 24.59 7.74
C ILE A 24 -8.28 24.63 9.14
N ASP A 25 -9.24 23.74 9.42
CA ASP A 25 -9.78 23.55 10.77
C ASP A 25 -8.93 22.55 11.56
N TRP A 26 -7.85 23.05 12.18
CA TRP A 26 -6.93 22.23 12.96
C TRP A 26 -7.61 21.54 14.15
N SER A 27 -8.58 22.18 14.79
CA SER A 27 -9.28 21.60 15.93
C SER A 27 -10.04 20.35 15.53
N VAL A 28 -10.72 20.40 14.38
CA VAL A 28 -11.45 19.24 13.85
C VAL A 28 -10.48 18.18 13.35
N ILE A 29 -9.55 18.53 12.47
CA ILE A 29 -8.64 17.56 11.82
C ILE A 29 -7.80 16.80 12.84
N TRP A 30 -7.15 17.52 13.76
CA TRP A 30 -6.25 16.92 14.75
C TRP A 30 -7.00 16.09 15.80
N GLY A 31 -8.28 16.39 16.01
CA GLY A 31 -9.18 15.64 16.89
C GLY A 31 -9.85 14.41 16.25
N LEU A 32 -9.67 14.16 14.95
CA LEU A 32 -10.31 13.01 14.27
C LEU A 32 -9.70 11.67 14.71
N PHE A 33 -8.39 11.62 14.86
CA PHE A 33 -7.62 10.41 15.12
C PHE A 33 -6.65 10.67 16.26
N SER A 34 -6.68 9.80 17.28
CA SER A 34 -5.79 9.90 18.44
C SER A 34 -4.31 9.92 18.05
N GLU A 35 -3.98 9.23 16.97
CA GLU A 35 -2.64 9.14 16.41
C GLU A 35 -2.14 10.49 15.88
N LEU A 36 -3.02 11.36 15.36
CA LEU A 36 -2.60 12.71 14.96
C LEU A 36 -2.28 13.55 16.19
N SER A 37 -3.17 13.57 17.19
CA SER A 37 -2.92 14.28 18.46
C SER A 37 -1.65 13.82 19.18
N ALA A 38 -1.29 12.54 19.09
CA ALA A 38 -0.08 12.01 19.71
C ALA A 38 1.23 12.53 19.07
N LEU A 39 1.18 13.11 17.87
CA LEU A 39 2.37 13.66 17.21
C LEU A 39 2.91 14.91 17.92
N ASP A 40 2.07 15.62 18.69
CA ASP A 40 2.48 16.80 19.45
C ASP A 40 3.49 16.47 20.56
N ASP A 41 3.48 15.21 21.04
CA ASP A 41 4.41 14.69 22.04
C ASP A 41 5.61 13.95 21.42
N CYS A 42 5.67 13.83 20.09
CA CYS A 42 6.73 13.10 19.40
C CYS A 42 7.89 14.04 19.05
N PRO A 43 9.08 13.91 19.69
CA PRO A 43 10.18 14.83 19.44
C PRO A 43 10.81 14.56 18.06
N GLN A 44 11.35 15.62 17.45
CA GLN A 44 12.20 15.53 16.26
C GLN A 44 13.61 16.04 16.54
N ASP A 45 14.49 15.75 15.59
CA ASP A 45 15.89 16.17 15.67
C ASP A 45 16.03 17.69 15.55
N PRO A 46 16.64 18.39 16.51
CA PRO A 46 16.64 19.86 16.55
C PRO A 46 17.48 20.52 15.45
N ILE A 47 18.34 19.78 14.75
CA ILE A 47 19.12 20.33 13.62
C ILE A 47 18.31 20.25 12.33
N HIS A 48 17.65 19.10 12.10
CA HIS A 48 16.84 18.91 10.89
C HIS A 48 15.43 19.50 11.02
N HIS A 49 14.95 19.67 12.26
CA HIS A 49 13.60 20.09 12.60
C HIS A 49 13.61 21.02 13.81
N ALA A 50 14.08 22.25 13.61
CA ALA A 50 14.15 23.24 14.68
C ALA A 50 12.74 23.69 15.18
N GLU A 51 11.67 23.37 14.44
CA GLU A 51 10.28 23.54 14.86
C GLU A 51 9.87 22.68 16.09
N GLY A 52 10.62 21.61 16.37
CA GLY A 52 10.52 20.84 17.60
C GLY A 52 9.89 19.46 17.45
N ASP A 53 8.55 19.39 17.39
CA ASP A 53 7.80 18.13 17.41
C ASP A 53 7.15 17.79 16.06
N VAL A 54 6.84 16.51 15.88
CA VAL A 54 6.26 15.99 14.62
C VAL A 54 4.91 16.64 14.32
N GLY A 55 4.11 16.97 15.34
CA GLY A 55 2.81 17.59 15.17
C GLY A 55 2.91 19.01 14.61
N LYS A 56 3.79 19.84 15.16
CA LYS A 56 4.09 21.18 14.63
C LYS A 56 4.61 21.10 13.20
N HIS A 57 5.59 20.22 12.95
CA HIS A 57 6.11 20.00 11.60
C HIS A 57 4.99 19.68 10.61
N THR A 58 4.17 18.67 10.93
CA THR A 58 3.04 18.24 10.08
C THR A 58 2.09 19.38 9.74
N ARG A 59 1.74 20.23 10.73
CA ARG A 59 0.87 21.39 10.49
C ARG A 59 1.53 22.41 9.56
N MET A 60 2.80 22.71 9.75
CA MET A 60 3.56 23.62 8.88
C MET A 60 3.66 23.11 7.43
N VAL A 61 3.84 21.79 7.25
CA VAL A 61 3.85 21.15 5.91
C VAL A 61 2.50 21.30 5.22
N VAL A 62 1.40 21.04 5.93
CA VAL A 62 0.05 21.17 5.35
C VAL A 62 -0.30 22.64 5.06
N GLU A 63 0.08 23.57 5.94
CA GLU A 63 -0.08 25.01 5.70
C GLU A 63 0.70 25.46 4.46
N ALA A 64 1.95 25.01 4.32
CA ALA A 64 2.74 25.26 3.12
C ALA A 64 2.06 24.69 1.87
N LEU A 65 1.59 23.44 1.92
CA LEU A 65 0.89 22.80 0.81
C LEU A 65 -0.35 23.59 0.38
N VAL A 66 -1.21 23.97 1.33
CA VAL A 66 -2.47 24.67 1.05
C VAL A 66 -2.24 26.07 0.46
N ALA A 67 -1.10 26.69 0.78
CA ALA A 67 -0.69 27.97 0.21
C ALA A 67 -0.11 27.86 -1.22
N MET A 68 0.22 26.66 -1.71
CA MET A 68 0.82 26.48 -3.04
C MET A 68 -0.24 26.55 -4.15
N GLU A 69 0.00 27.42 -5.14
CA GLU A 69 -0.84 27.53 -6.35
C GLU A 69 -0.95 26.20 -7.09
N ASP A 70 0.15 25.45 -7.19
CA ASP A 70 0.19 24.12 -7.82
C ASP A 70 -0.78 23.14 -7.15
N TRP A 71 -0.94 23.17 -5.82
CA TRP A 71 -1.92 22.34 -5.10
C TRP A 71 -3.34 22.87 -5.30
N GLN A 72 -3.54 24.18 -5.23
CA GLN A 72 -4.85 24.82 -5.44
C GLN A 72 -5.41 24.56 -6.86
N ALA A 73 -4.52 24.37 -7.84
CA ALA A 73 -4.88 24.05 -9.23
C ALA A 73 -5.17 22.55 -9.47
N LEU A 74 -4.86 21.66 -8.52
CA LEU A 74 -5.12 20.22 -8.66
C LEU A 74 -6.62 19.93 -8.72
N PRO A 75 -7.03 18.84 -9.41
CA PRO A 75 -8.38 18.30 -9.29
C PRO A 75 -8.74 18.03 -7.81
N PRO A 76 -10.01 18.18 -7.39
CA PRO A 76 -10.41 18.00 -5.99
C PRO A 76 -10.04 16.64 -5.39
N ILE A 77 -10.00 15.59 -6.21
CA ILE A 77 -9.56 14.26 -5.76
C ILE A 77 -8.07 14.25 -5.41
N ASP A 78 -7.22 14.84 -6.24
CA ASP A 78 -5.77 14.91 -6.03
C ASP A 78 -5.42 15.84 -4.87
N GLN A 79 -6.15 16.97 -4.74
CA GLN A 79 -6.06 17.83 -3.55
C GLN A 79 -6.29 17.04 -2.27
N SER A 80 -7.36 16.23 -2.24
CA SER A 80 -7.70 15.44 -1.07
C SER A 80 -6.68 14.34 -0.77
N ILE A 81 -6.13 13.67 -1.80
CA ILE A 81 -5.08 12.66 -1.63
C ILE A 81 -3.85 13.32 -0.99
N LEU A 82 -3.39 14.43 -1.57
CA LEU A 82 -2.15 15.07 -1.15
C LEU A 82 -2.27 15.74 0.22
N PHE A 83 -3.43 16.34 0.53
CA PHE A 83 -3.74 16.91 1.83
C PHE A 83 -3.67 15.85 2.93
N TRP A 84 -4.39 14.73 2.78
CA TRP A 84 -4.39 13.67 3.79
C TRP A 84 -3.08 12.90 3.84
N ALA A 85 -2.37 12.73 2.72
CA ALA A 85 -1.01 12.21 2.75
C ALA A 85 -0.09 13.09 3.61
N SER A 86 -0.19 14.42 3.48
CA SER A 86 0.59 15.36 4.26
C SER A 86 0.24 15.32 5.76
N CYS A 87 -1.04 15.20 6.12
CA CYS A 87 -1.45 15.02 7.52
C CYS A 87 -0.89 13.74 8.16
N PHE A 88 -0.60 12.71 7.36
CA PHE A 88 -0.20 11.38 7.84
C PHE A 88 1.26 11.01 7.54
N HIS A 89 2.01 11.81 6.76
CA HIS A 89 3.32 11.39 6.21
C HIS A 89 4.30 10.88 7.26
N ASP A 90 4.27 11.51 8.44
CA ASP A 90 5.15 11.22 9.56
C ASP A 90 4.49 10.45 10.71
N ILE A 91 3.25 9.97 10.57
CA ILE A 91 2.52 9.26 11.65
C ILE A 91 3.28 8.03 12.16
N GLY A 92 4.13 7.42 11.33
CA GLY A 92 4.96 6.29 11.71
C GLY A 92 6.08 6.63 12.70
N LYS A 93 6.42 7.91 12.90
CA LYS A 93 7.45 8.34 13.85
C LYS A 93 7.07 7.95 15.29
N LEU A 94 5.78 7.96 15.64
CA LEU A 94 5.27 7.50 16.94
C LEU A 94 5.76 6.12 17.37
N GLY A 95 5.92 5.20 16.42
CA GLY A 95 6.35 3.82 16.68
C GLY A 95 7.81 3.54 16.33
N THR A 96 8.57 4.53 15.83
CA THR A 96 9.93 4.33 15.31
C THR A 96 10.96 5.32 15.81
N THR A 97 10.55 6.42 16.45
CA THR A 97 11.45 7.43 17.03
C THR A 97 12.30 6.85 18.16
N LYS A 98 13.60 7.11 18.11
CA LYS A 98 14.61 6.71 19.10
C LYS A 98 15.58 7.85 19.36
N HIS A 99 16.04 7.95 20.60
CA HIS A 99 17.19 8.76 20.98
C HIS A 99 18.45 7.94 20.77
N GLU A 100 19.35 8.46 19.94
CA GLU A 100 20.65 7.84 19.65
C GLU A 100 21.68 8.24 20.71
N GLU A 101 22.79 7.49 20.79
CA GLU A 101 23.85 7.69 21.80
C GLU A 101 24.56 9.05 21.67
N ASP A 102 24.58 9.63 20.47
CA ASP A 102 25.16 10.93 20.15
C ASP A 102 24.22 12.12 20.42
N GLY A 103 23.05 11.85 21.03
CA GLY A 103 22.03 12.84 21.33
C GLY A 103 21.14 13.22 20.14
N ARG A 104 21.32 12.60 18.97
CA ARG A 104 20.46 12.77 17.79
C ARG A 104 19.15 11.99 17.94
N ILE A 105 18.17 12.35 17.14
CA ILE A 105 16.89 11.62 17.08
C ILE A 105 16.74 10.98 15.71
N SER A 106 16.39 9.69 15.66
CA SER A 106 16.13 8.98 14.41
C SER A 106 14.78 8.27 14.43
N SER A 107 14.13 8.19 13.27
CA SER A 107 12.86 7.48 13.10
C SER A 107 12.94 6.50 11.93
N ARG A 108 13.94 5.61 11.95
CA ARG A 108 14.20 4.69 10.83
C ARG A 108 13.00 3.77 10.58
N GLY A 109 12.50 3.74 9.36
CA GLY A 109 11.38 2.90 8.94
C GLY A 109 9.99 3.52 9.16
N HIS A 110 9.89 4.79 9.60
CA HIS A 110 8.61 5.45 9.83
C HIS A 110 7.72 5.49 8.59
N SER A 111 8.25 5.65 7.37
CA SER A 111 7.43 5.74 6.16
C SER A 111 6.64 4.44 5.90
N ARG A 112 7.27 3.28 6.12
CA ARG A 112 6.61 1.97 6.01
C ARG A 112 5.58 1.77 7.11
N LEU A 113 5.92 2.10 8.36
CA LEU A 113 4.98 1.98 9.48
C LEU A 113 3.80 2.96 9.32
N GLY A 114 4.06 4.18 8.89
CA GLY A 114 3.09 5.24 8.66
C GLY A 114 2.07 4.83 7.61
N ALA A 115 2.53 4.35 6.46
CA ALA A 115 1.64 3.84 5.42
C ALA A 115 0.76 2.67 5.92
N ALA A 116 1.29 1.79 6.79
CA ALA A 116 0.52 0.69 7.38
C ALA A 116 -0.54 1.17 8.39
N ILE A 117 -0.18 2.13 9.27
CA ILE A 117 -1.10 2.76 10.23
C ILE A 117 -2.23 3.46 9.48
N THR A 118 -1.88 4.34 8.53
CA THR A 118 -2.85 5.11 7.74
C THR A 118 -3.78 4.21 6.95
N ARG A 119 -3.27 3.14 6.32
CA ARG A 119 -4.11 2.15 5.64
C ARG A 119 -5.13 1.51 6.57
N GLY A 120 -4.71 1.17 7.79
CA GLY A 120 -5.61 0.64 8.82
C GLY A 120 -6.72 1.61 9.18
N ILE A 121 -6.35 2.85 9.51
CA ILE A 121 -7.30 3.93 9.87
C ILE A 121 -8.30 4.15 8.74
N LEU A 122 -7.82 4.36 7.52
CA LEU A 122 -8.64 4.69 6.36
C LEU A 122 -9.54 3.52 5.92
N ARG A 123 -9.07 2.28 6.01
CA ARG A 123 -9.91 1.10 5.78
C ARG A 123 -11.02 1.00 6.83
N ASP A 124 -10.70 1.25 8.10
CA ASP A 124 -11.64 1.07 9.20
C ASP A 124 -12.81 2.08 9.16
N ILE A 125 -12.60 3.25 8.52
CA ILE A 125 -13.66 4.24 8.25
C ILE A 125 -14.35 4.07 6.87
N GLY A 126 -13.98 3.03 6.11
CA GLY A 126 -14.56 2.75 4.80
C GLY A 126 -14.13 3.73 3.69
N ALA A 127 -12.90 4.24 3.74
CA ALA A 127 -12.35 5.05 2.66
C ALA A 127 -12.29 4.26 1.34
N ASP A 128 -12.51 4.97 0.22
CA ASP A 128 -12.32 4.41 -1.11
C ASP A 128 -10.94 3.76 -1.24
N PHE A 129 -10.90 2.58 -1.86
CA PHE A 129 -9.69 1.77 -1.96
C PHE A 129 -8.58 2.49 -2.72
N TYR A 130 -8.89 3.03 -3.91
CA TYR A 130 -7.89 3.66 -4.76
C TYR A 130 -7.38 4.95 -4.16
N TRP A 131 -8.27 5.76 -3.59
CA TRP A 131 -7.91 6.95 -2.85
C TRP A 131 -6.99 6.64 -1.66
N ARG A 132 -7.35 5.64 -0.85
CA ARG A 132 -6.57 5.22 0.31
C ARG A 132 -5.19 4.74 -0.10
N GLU A 133 -5.09 3.88 -1.11
CA GLU A 133 -3.79 3.36 -1.54
C GLU A 133 -2.93 4.44 -2.18
N ALA A 134 -3.51 5.45 -2.84
CA ALA A 134 -2.77 6.63 -3.32
C ALA A 134 -2.16 7.44 -2.16
N VAL A 135 -2.95 7.72 -1.11
CA VAL A 135 -2.46 8.35 0.13
C VAL A 135 -1.32 7.55 0.74
N CYS A 136 -1.51 6.24 0.92
CA CYS A 136 -0.50 5.37 1.51
C CYS A 136 0.76 5.23 0.65
N GLY A 137 0.64 5.29 -0.68
CA GLY A 137 1.77 5.28 -1.60
C GLY A 137 2.66 6.51 -1.45
N ILE A 138 2.06 7.70 -1.33
CA ILE A 138 2.79 8.94 -1.05
C ILE A 138 3.49 8.83 0.30
N ILE A 139 2.79 8.44 1.37
CA ILE A 139 3.38 8.28 2.72
C ILE A 139 4.55 7.29 2.69
N LEU A 140 4.43 6.18 1.95
CA LEU A 140 5.50 5.18 1.85
C LEU A 140 6.77 5.74 1.20
N LYS A 141 6.61 6.70 0.27
CA LYS A 141 7.68 7.21 -0.60
C LYS A 141 8.04 8.68 -0.34
N HIS A 142 7.38 9.38 0.58
CA HIS A 142 7.40 10.84 0.74
C HIS A 142 8.79 11.44 0.84
N GLN A 143 9.69 10.67 1.42
CA GLN A 143 11.06 11.01 1.67
C GLN A 143 11.98 10.88 0.43
N LEU A 144 11.58 10.08 -0.57
CA LEU A 144 12.40 9.75 -1.74
C LEU A 144 12.92 10.97 -2.52
N PRO A 145 12.10 11.99 -2.84
CA PRO A 145 12.56 13.10 -3.67
C PRO A 145 13.77 13.85 -3.09
N PHE A 146 13.95 13.85 -1.77
CA PHE A 146 15.08 14.53 -1.12
C PHE A 146 16.45 13.90 -1.43
N TRP A 147 16.52 12.67 -1.93
CA TRP A 147 17.78 11.95 -2.15
C TRP A 147 17.79 11.08 -3.39
N LEU A 148 16.77 11.17 -4.26
CA LEU A 148 16.68 10.31 -5.45
C LEU A 148 17.96 10.40 -6.29
N ILE A 149 18.42 11.62 -6.56
CA ILE A 149 19.58 11.91 -7.41
C ILE A 149 20.93 11.44 -6.82
N GLU A 150 20.98 11.22 -5.51
CA GLU A 150 22.17 10.75 -4.80
C GLU A 150 22.29 9.22 -4.83
N ARG A 151 21.25 8.52 -5.33
CA ARG A 151 21.25 7.06 -5.45
C ARG A 151 22.09 6.63 -6.64
N SER A 152 22.60 5.40 -6.54
CA SER A 152 23.39 4.78 -7.60
C SER A 152 22.59 4.55 -8.88
N ASP A 153 21.28 4.35 -8.78
CA ASP A 153 20.37 4.12 -9.91
C ASP A 153 19.06 4.91 -9.70
N PRO A 154 19.09 6.24 -9.94
CA PRO A 154 17.94 7.10 -9.74
C PRO A 154 16.81 6.79 -10.74
N GLU A 155 17.15 6.39 -11.97
CA GLU A 155 16.19 6.08 -13.04
C GLU A 155 15.35 4.87 -12.67
N ARG A 156 15.99 3.78 -12.25
CA ARG A 156 15.26 2.59 -11.78
C ARG A 156 14.38 2.92 -10.58
N MET A 157 14.89 3.68 -9.62
CA MET A 157 14.12 4.03 -8.43
C MET A 157 12.92 4.93 -8.75
N ALA A 158 13.04 5.80 -9.77
CA ALA A 158 11.93 6.58 -10.30
C ALA A 158 10.86 5.68 -10.92
N ILE A 159 11.26 4.75 -11.81
CA ILE A 159 10.35 3.75 -12.41
C ILE A 159 9.64 2.93 -11.33
N GLU A 160 10.37 2.35 -10.38
CA GLU A 160 9.79 1.55 -9.29
C GLU A 160 8.83 2.37 -8.42
N THR A 161 9.08 3.66 -8.25
CA THR A 161 8.22 4.56 -7.47
C THR A 161 6.96 4.94 -8.23
N SER A 162 7.02 5.13 -9.54
CA SER A 162 5.86 5.39 -10.40
C SER A 162 4.81 4.27 -10.35
N LEU A 163 5.24 3.04 -10.03
CA LEU A 163 4.35 1.88 -9.81
C LEU A 163 3.64 1.88 -8.44
N VAL A 164 4.05 2.76 -7.53
CA VAL A 164 3.57 2.82 -6.13
C VAL A 164 2.69 4.05 -5.89
N CYS A 165 3.09 5.21 -6.40
CA CYS A 165 2.33 6.46 -6.32
C CYS A 165 2.66 7.34 -7.52
N ARG A 166 1.79 8.33 -7.79
CA ARG A 166 1.99 9.32 -8.85
C ARG A 166 3.12 10.29 -8.47
N PRO A 167 4.23 10.33 -9.22
CA PRO A 167 5.39 11.13 -8.81
C PRO A 167 5.17 12.65 -8.81
N ASN A 168 4.25 13.19 -9.61
CA ASN A 168 3.90 14.62 -9.54
C ASN A 168 3.35 15.01 -8.15
N LEU A 169 2.44 14.22 -7.58
CA LEU A 169 1.92 14.43 -6.24
C LEU A 169 3.00 14.19 -5.17
N LEU A 170 3.88 13.20 -5.39
CA LEU A 170 4.99 12.91 -4.49
C LEU A 170 6.00 14.08 -4.42
N CYS A 171 6.38 14.64 -5.56
CA CYS A 171 7.28 15.80 -5.62
C CYS A 171 6.62 17.03 -5.00
N LEU A 172 5.32 17.25 -5.25
CA LEU A 172 4.57 18.37 -4.66
C LEU A 172 4.46 18.24 -3.13
N HIS A 173 4.24 17.02 -2.60
CA HIS A 173 4.35 16.73 -1.17
C HIS A 173 5.74 17.11 -0.64
N ALA A 174 6.80 16.59 -1.26
CA ALA A 174 8.16 16.80 -0.77
C ALA A 174 8.57 18.28 -0.80
N GLN A 175 8.07 19.05 -1.77
CA GLN A 175 8.22 20.50 -1.79
C GLN A 175 7.53 21.16 -0.59
N ALA A 176 6.27 20.80 -0.29
CA ALA A 176 5.57 21.30 0.88
C ALA A 176 6.28 20.92 2.20
N ASP A 177 6.81 19.69 2.30
CA ASP A 177 7.59 19.21 3.45
C ASP A 177 8.85 20.07 3.66
N ALA A 178 9.63 20.31 2.60
CA ALA A 178 10.80 21.19 2.67
C ALA A 178 10.42 22.64 3.06
N LEU A 179 9.33 23.18 2.51
CA LEU A 179 8.85 24.54 2.83
C LEU A 179 8.42 24.66 4.30
N GLY A 180 7.71 23.64 4.81
CA GLY A 180 7.22 23.55 6.19
C GLY A 180 8.28 23.20 7.25
N ARG A 181 9.54 22.98 6.86
CA ARG A 181 10.65 22.64 7.75
C ARG A 181 11.42 23.88 8.24
N ILE A 182 11.92 23.90 9.46
CA ILE A 182 12.90 24.90 9.93
C ILE A 182 14.28 24.23 10.03
N CYS A 183 15.13 24.45 9.02
CA CYS A 183 16.46 23.87 8.91
C CYS A 183 17.41 24.78 8.10
N ASN A 184 18.72 24.59 8.24
CA ASN A 184 19.75 25.38 7.55
C ASN A 184 19.90 25.01 6.07
N ASP A 185 19.51 23.79 5.68
CA ASP A 185 19.70 23.19 4.36
C ASP A 185 18.42 23.15 3.52
N LYS A 186 17.43 23.98 3.86
CA LYS A 186 16.13 24.05 3.15
C LYS A 186 16.27 24.18 1.63
N GLN A 187 17.17 25.05 1.16
CA GLN A 187 17.35 25.26 -0.28
C GLN A 187 17.86 23.98 -0.98
N ASN A 188 18.79 23.26 -0.34
CA ASN A 188 19.31 22.00 -0.88
C ASN A 188 18.19 20.93 -0.99
N LEU A 189 17.27 20.88 -0.03
CA LEU A 189 16.10 19.99 -0.12
C LEU A 189 15.22 20.35 -1.32
N LEU A 190 14.94 21.63 -1.54
CA LEU A 190 14.14 22.10 -2.67
C LEU A 190 14.82 21.81 -4.02
N ASP A 191 16.13 22.03 -4.10
CA ASP A 191 16.92 21.74 -5.30
C ASP A 191 16.90 20.23 -5.60
N ASN A 192 17.05 19.38 -4.58
CA ASN A 192 16.96 17.92 -4.72
C ASN A 192 15.57 17.48 -5.19
N VAL A 193 14.49 18.08 -4.66
CA VAL A 193 13.11 17.80 -5.11
C VAL A 193 12.92 18.18 -6.58
N ALA A 194 13.43 19.35 -7.00
CA ALA A 194 13.36 19.79 -8.39
C ALA A 194 14.13 18.85 -9.31
N LEU A 195 15.35 18.45 -8.94
CA LEU A 195 16.15 17.50 -9.72
C LEU A 195 15.51 16.11 -9.76
N ALA A 196 14.89 15.64 -8.67
CA ALA A 196 14.15 14.39 -8.65
C ALA A 196 12.96 14.42 -9.62
N LYS A 197 12.23 15.56 -9.71
CA LYS A 197 11.16 15.77 -10.68
C LYS A 197 11.66 15.61 -12.12
N GLU A 198 12.84 16.14 -12.45
CA GLU A 198 13.46 15.98 -13.77
C GLU A 198 13.80 14.51 -14.09
N VAL A 199 14.18 13.71 -13.10
CA VAL A 199 14.37 12.26 -13.30
C VAL A 199 13.06 11.58 -13.69
N PHE A 200 11.95 11.91 -13.03
CA PHE A 200 10.63 11.34 -13.39
C PHE A 200 10.17 11.79 -14.78
N ILE A 201 10.44 13.05 -15.17
CA ILE A 201 10.15 13.55 -16.52
C ILE A 201 10.98 12.79 -17.56
N LYS A 202 12.29 12.66 -17.33
CA LYS A 202 13.21 11.94 -18.22
C LYS A 202 12.75 10.51 -18.46
N MET A 203 12.22 9.86 -17.43
CA MET A 203 11.75 8.48 -17.49
C MET A 203 10.31 8.33 -17.99
N ASP A 204 9.64 9.41 -18.39
CA ASP A 204 8.23 9.39 -18.83
C ASP A 204 7.30 8.75 -17.77
N CYS A 205 7.53 9.11 -16.50
CA CYS A 205 6.79 8.53 -15.37
C CYS A 205 6.43 9.55 -14.28
N LEU A 206 6.32 10.83 -14.63
CA LEU A 206 5.94 11.90 -13.69
C LEU A 206 4.44 11.83 -13.31
N ASP A 207 3.57 11.72 -14.30
CA ASP A 207 2.12 11.77 -14.09
C ASP A 207 1.49 10.37 -14.04
N ASP A 208 2.10 9.43 -14.74
CA ASP A 208 1.65 8.05 -14.91
C ASP A 208 2.78 7.05 -14.59
N PRO A 209 2.45 5.78 -14.31
CA PRO A 209 3.47 4.73 -14.19
C PRO A 209 4.27 4.57 -15.48
N PHE A 210 5.56 4.22 -15.36
CA PHE A 210 6.43 3.96 -16.50
C PHE A 210 5.78 3.01 -17.54
N PRO A 211 5.80 3.36 -18.84
CA PRO A 211 5.09 2.63 -19.89
C PRO A 211 5.89 1.39 -20.36
N PHE A 212 5.94 0.35 -19.55
CA PHE A 212 6.51 -0.93 -19.97
C PHE A 212 5.78 -1.49 -21.20
N ALA A 213 6.52 -2.15 -22.10
CA ALA A 213 5.97 -2.72 -23.33
C ALA A 213 4.83 -3.72 -23.08
N ASN A 214 4.93 -4.50 -21.99
CA ASN A 214 3.90 -5.41 -21.50
C ASN A 214 4.11 -5.74 -20.01
N ASP A 215 3.21 -6.54 -19.44
CA ASP A 215 3.24 -6.93 -18.04
C ASP A 215 4.47 -7.80 -17.69
N GLU A 216 4.90 -8.68 -18.59
CA GLU A 216 6.12 -9.48 -18.40
C GLU A 216 7.37 -8.59 -18.36
N SER A 217 7.45 -7.58 -19.23
CA SER A 217 8.56 -6.61 -19.27
C SER A 217 8.70 -5.89 -17.93
N ARG A 218 7.58 -5.47 -17.34
CA ARG A 218 7.53 -4.89 -16.00
C ARG A 218 8.10 -5.86 -14.95
N LEU A 219 7.63 -7.11 -14.93
CA LEU A 219 8.06 -8.08 -13.92
C LEU A 219 9.53 -8.51 -14.10
N ALA A 220 10.00 -8.61 -15.34
CA ALA A 220 11.38 -8.91 -15.69
C ALA A 220 12.32 -7.78 -15.24
N PHE A 221 11.91 -6.52 -15.44
CA PHE A 221 12.62 -5.35 -14.93
C PHE A 221 12.73 -5.36 -13.41
N LEU A 222 11.61 -5.57 -12.72
CA LEU A 222 11.57 -5.62 -11.25
C LEU A 222 12.32 -6.81 -10.66
N GLY A 223 12.48 -7.89 -11.42
CA GLY A 223 13.17 -9.12 -10.99
C GLY A 223 14.68 -9.12 -11.21
N SER A 224 15.25 -8.15 -11.93
CA SER A 224 16.66 -8.12 -12.31
C SER A 224 17.22 -6.70 -12.29
N GLU A 225 18.30 -6.49 -11.53
CA GLU A 225 18.88 -5.16 -11.28
C GLU A 225 19.32 -4.44 -12.57
N ASN A 226 19.94 -5.14 -13.51
CA ASN A 226 20.54 -4.55 -14.73
C ASN A 226 19.66 -4.70 -15.97
N ARG A 227 18.34 -4.87 -15.80
CA ARG A 227 17.43 -5.00 -16.94
C ARG A 227 17.10 -3.63 -17.50
N ASP A 228 17.25 -3.47 -18.82
CA ASP A 228 16.76 -2.29 -19.54
C ASP A 228 15.22 -2.19 -19.41
N PRO A 229 14.67 -1.06 -18.92
CA PRO A 229 13.22 -0.88 -18.78
C PRO A 229 12.47 -0.84 -20.12
N HIS A 230 13.14 -0.56 -21.24
CA HIS A 230 12.55 -0.57 -22.59
C HIS A 230 12.61 -1.95 -23.27
N TYR A 231 13.22 -2.95 -22.63
CA TYR A 231 13.22 -4.31 -23.15
C TYR A 231 11.80 -4.88 -23.20
N ALA A 232 11.35 -5.22 -24.41
CA ALA A 232 10.10 -5.93 -24.63
C ALA A 232 10.30 -7.44 -24.42
N ALA A 233 9.87 -7.93 -23.25
CA ALA A 233 9.91 -9.34 -22.94
C ALA A 233 8.90 -10.13 -23.78
N TYR A 234 9.32 -11.32 -24.24
CA TYR A 234 8.48 -12.25 -24.97
C TYR A 234 7.56 -13.01 -24.02
N GLU A 235 6.26 -13.04 -24.33
CA GLU A 235 5.23 -13.70 -23.52
C GLU A 235 4.94 -15.10 -24.08
N ASP A 236 5.35 -16.14 -23.34
CA ASP A 236 5.11 -17.56 -23.69
C ASP A 236 4.66 -18.33 -22.44
N PHE A 237 3.52 -17.91 -21.89
CA PHE A 237 2.99 -18.48 -20.66
C PHE A 237 2.40 -19.86 -20.90
N ARG A 238 2.80 -20.83 -20.07
CA ARG A 238 2.36 -22.24 -20.21
C ARG A 238 0.97 -22.50 -19.62
N CYS A 239 0.56 -21.68 -18.66
CA CYS A 239 -0.76 -21.69 -18.02
C CYS A 239 -0.99 -20.42 -17.21
N THR A 240 -2.21 -20.23 -16.73
CA THR A 240 -2.61 -19.18 -15.80
C THR A 240 -2.70 -19.72 -14.37
N ALA A 241 -2.00 -19.07 -13.44
CA ALA A 241 -2.10 -19.35 -12.02
C ALA A 241 -2.83 -18.20 -11.31
N TYR A 242 -4.06 -18.47 -10.87
CA TYR A 242 -4.89 -17.53 -10.14
C TYR A 242 -4.53 -17.55 -8.65
N VAL A 243 -3.94 -16.48 -8.12
CA VAL A 243 -3.52 -16.40 -6.73
C VAL A 243 -4.49 -15.54 -5.94
N MET A 244 -5.21 -16.15 -5.00
CA MET A 244 -6.15 -15.42 -4.16
C MET A 244 -5.43 -14.67 -3.05
N SER A 245 -5.82 -13.42 -2.82
CA SER A 245 -5.32 -12.56 -1.75
C SER A 245 -6.49 -11.85 -1.06
N ALA A 246 -6.77 -12.21 0.20
CA ALA A 246 -7.81 -11.56 0.98
C ALA A 246 -7.71 -11.96 2.46
N LEU A 247 -8.33 -11.17 3.33
CA LEU A 247 -8.56 -11.57 4.71
C LEU A 247 -9.46 -12.83 4.78
N PRO A 248 -9.37 -13.61 5.88
CA PRO A 248 -10.35 -14.67 6.14
C PRO A 248 -11.74 -14.07 6.29
N GLY A 249 -12.74 -14.69 5.68
CA GLY A 249 -14.12 -14.20 5.71
C GLY A 249 -14.51 -13.33 4.51
N SER A 250 -13.57 -12.78 3.74
CA SER A 250 -13.86 -11.85 2.62
C SER A 250 -14.58 -12.45 1.40
N GLY A 251 -14.99 -13.72 1.42
CA GLY A 251 -15.73 -14.34 0.30
C GLY A 251 -14.89 -14.97 -0.82
N LYS A 252 -13.60 -15.29 -0.57
CA LYS A 252 -12.72 -15.96 -1.57
C LYS A 252 -13.35 -17.20 -2.21
N ASP A 253 -13.86 -18.12 -1.38
CA ASP A 253 -14.40 -19.39 -1.86
C ASP A 253 -15.65 -19.18 -2.71
N THR A 254 -16.51 -18.24 -2.33
CA THR A 254 -17.70 -17.87 -3.12
C THR A 254 -17.30 -17.25 -4.46
N TRP A 255 -16.33 -16.33 -4.46
CA TRP A 255 -15.84 -15.72 -5.70
C TRP A 255 -15.24 -16.76 -6.65
N ILE A 256 -14.45 -17.72 -6.14
CA ILE A 256 -13.91 -18.83 -6.93
C ILE A 256 -15.04 -19.67 -7.52
N ALA A 257 -16.05 -20.02 -6.72
CA ALA A 257 -17.19 -20.81 -7.20
C ALA A 257 -18.00 -20.09 -8.29
N CYS A 258 -18.11 -18.76 -8.24
CA CYS A 258 -18.84 -17.98 -9.24
C CYS A 258 -18.04 -17.75 -10.53
N ASN A 259 -16.71 -17.59 -10.43
CA ASN A 259 -15.89 -17.11 -11.56
C ASN A 259 -14.91 -18.15 -12.12
N LEU A 260 -14.55 -19.17 -11.33
CA LEU A 260 -13.51 -20.16 -11.64
C LEU A 260 -13.95 -21.60 -11.31
N SER A 261 -15.26 -21.91 -11.39
CA SER A 261 -15.83 -23.21 -10.99
C SER A 261 -15.25 -24.43 -11.71
N GLY A 262 -14.71 -24.26 -12.93
CA GLY A 262 -14.07 -25.32 -13.71
C GLY A 262 -12.55 -25.44 -13.51
N VAL A 263 -11.93 -24.52 -12.77
CA VAL A 263 -10.47 -24.45 -12.59
C VAL A 263 -10.07 -25.24 -11.34
N PRO A 264 -9.13 -26.19 -11.42
CA PRO A 264 -8.68 -26.95 -10.25
C PRO A 264 -8.07 -26.01 -9.21
N MET A 265 -8.26 -26.33 -7.92
CA MET A 265 -7.82 -25.48 -6.82
C MET A 265 -6.85 -26.21 -5.89
N VAL A 266 -5.71 -25.55 -5.64
CA VAL A 266 -4.79 -25.85 -4.54
C VAL A 266 -5.19 -25.00 -3.34
N SER A 267 -5.90 -25.60 -2.38
CA SER A 267 -6.32 -24.91 -1.14
C SER A 267 -5.57 -25.45 0.07
N LEU A 268 -4.84 -24.56 0.75
CA LEU A 268 -4.12 -24.91 1.98
C LEU A 268 -5.08 -25.36 3.09
N ASP A 269 -6.29 -24.81 3.12
CA ASP A 269 -7.30 -25.16 4.13
C ASP A 269 -7.89 -26.55 3.87
N VAL A 270 -8.08 -26.94 2.61
CA VAL A 270 -8.52 -28.30 2.22
C VAL A 270 -7.43 -29.31 2.57
N ILE A 271 -6.19 -29.07 2.14
CA ILE A 271 -5.04 -29.94 2.41
C ILE A 271 -4.82 -30.08 3.93
N ARG A 272 -4.99 -29.00 4.70
CA ARG A 272 -4.88 -29.03 6.16
C ARG A 272 -5.90 -30.00 6.78
N LYS A 273 -7.15 -29.99 6.30
CA LYS A 273 -8.21 -30.90 6.76
C LYS A 273 -7.91 -32.35 6.39
N GLU A 274 -7.46 -32.60 5.16
CA GLU A 274 -7.14 -33.96 4.67
C GLU A 274 -5.99 -34.62 5.44
N ILE A 275 -4.95 -33.85 5.78
CA ILE A 275 -3.78 -34.35 6.54
C ILE A 275 -4.05 -34.38 8.05
N GLY A 276 -5.18 -33.82 8.52
CA GLY A 276 -5.55 -33.79 9.94
C GLY A 276 -4.66 -32.88 10.80
N VAL A 277 -4.05 -31.84 10.21
CA VAL A 277 -3.17 -30.90 10.94
C VAL A 277 -4.02 -29.73 11.44
N SER A 278 -3.92 -29.36 12.72
CA SER A 278 -4.62 -28.16 13.21
C SER A 278 -4.02 -26.87 12.63
N ALA A 279 -4.76 -25.77 12.63
CA ALA A 279 -4.24 -24.47 12.15
C ALA A 279 -3.03 -23.96 12.95
N THR A 280 -2.82 -24.48 14.16
CA THR A 280 -1.71 -24.14 15.07
C THR A 280 -0.58 -25.17 15.05
N GLY A 281 -0.73 -26.29 14.33
CA GLY A 281 0.27 -27.36 14.23
C GLY A 281 1.40 -27.06 13.25
N ASN A 282 2.32 -28.01 13.07
CA ASN A 282 3.41 -27.89 12.10
C ASN A 282 2.86 -27.84 10.67
N GLN A 283 2.86 -26.63 10.07
CA GLN A 283 2.32 -26.38 8.74
C GLN A 283 3.26 -26.83 7.60
N GLY A 284 4.48 -27.28 7.89
CA GLY A 284 5.48 -27.62 6.86
C GLY A 284 4.99 -28.68 5.88
N ARG A 285 4.33 -29.74 6.38
CA ARG A 285 3.75 -30.80 5.53
C ARG A 285 2.61 -30.32 4.64
N VAL A 286 1.74 -29.46 5.17
CA VAL A 286 0.62 -28.85 4.42
C VAL A 286 1.15 -27.97 3.29
N ILE A 287 2.15 -27.13 3.59
CA ILE A 287 2.79 -26.27 2.60
C ILE A 287 3.47 -27.13 1.53
N GLN A 288 4.26 -28.14 1.91
CA GLN A 288 4.93 -29.02 0.95
C GLN A 288 3.94 -29.71 0.02
N ALA A 289 2.86 -30.28 0.56
CA ALA A 289 1.81 -30.92 -0.24
C ALA A 289 1.15 -29.93 -1.23
N ALA A 290 0.87 -28.70 -0.79
CA ALA A 290 0.33 -27.65 -1.67
C ALA A 290 1.30 -27.30 -2.82
N TYR A 291 2.60 -27.19 -2.53
CA TYR A 291 3.62 -26.92 -3.55
C TYR A 291 3.77 -28.07 -4.55
N GLU A 292 3.71 -29.32 -4.12
CA GLU A 292 3.78 -30.48 -5.04
C GLU A 292 2.54 -30.58 -5.94
N LEU A 293 1.35 -30.29 -5.39
CA LEU A 293 0.12 -30.23 -6.20
C LEU A 293 0.20 -29.09 -7.23
N ALA A 294 0.65 -27.89 -6.82
CA ALA A 294 0.86 -26.78 -7.74
C ALA A 294 1.89 -27.13 -8.84
N LYS A 295 3.02 -27.77 -8.50
CA LYS A 295 4.01 -28.23 -9.49
C LYS A 295 3.41 -29.22 -10.50
N THR A 296 2.46 -30.05 -10.08
CA THR A 296 1.77 -30.97 -10.99
C THR A 296 0.97 -30.21 -12.05
N HIS A 297 0.21 -29.19 -11.64
CA HIS A 297 -0.50 -28.31 -12.58
C HIS A 297 0.45 -27.56 -13.52
N LEU A 298 1.52 -26.97 -12.95
CA LEU A 298 2.53 -26.20 -13.71
C LEU A 298 3.26 -27.06 -14.75
N ARG A 299 3.67 -28.28 -14.41
CA ARG A 299 4.33 -29.20 -15.35
C ARG A 299 3.43 -29.60 -16.52
N ASN A 300 2.13 -29.69 -16.27
CA ASN A 300 1.13 -30.06 -17.27
C ASN A 300 0.60 -28.85 -18.06
N GLY A 301 1.07 -27.62 -17.80
CA GLY A 301 0.52 -26.42 -18.44
C GLY A 301 -0.97 -26.24 -18.18
N ARG A 302 -1.45 -26.63 -16.98
CA ARG A 302 -2.87 -26.55 -16.62
C ARG A 302 -3.11 -25.36 -15.71
N ASP A 303 -4.13 -24.57 -16.05
CA ASP A 303 -4.60 -23.46 -15.20
C ASP A 303 -5.07 -23.96 -13.84
N PHE A 304 -4.81 -23.19 -12.78
CA PHE A 304 -5.22 -23.56 -11.43
C PHE A 304 -5.35 -22.36 -10.50
N VAL A 305 -6.11 -22.53 -9.42
CA VAL A 305 -6.25 -21.55 -8.34
C VAL A 305 -5.34 -21.91 -7.18
N TRP A 306 -4.56 -20.96 -6.68
CA TRP A 306 -3.88 -21.01 -5.39
C TRP A 306 -4.70 -20.25 -4.35
N ASN A 307 -5.43 -20.98 -3.51
CA ASN A 307 -6.28 -20.41 -2.47
C ASN A 307 -5.57 -20.46 -1.10
N ALA A 308 -5.11 -19.29 -0.64
CA ALA A 308 -4.48 -19.12 0.66
C ALA A 308 -4.79 -17.73 1.25
N THR A 309 -4.54 -17.56 2.56
CA THR A 309 -4.63 -16.26 3.23
C THR A 309 -3.34 -15.46 3.01
N ASN A 310 -3.20 -14.93 1.80
CA ASN A 310 -2.01 -14.26 1.27
C ASN A 310 -1.95 -12.76 1.60
N VAL A 311 -1.99 -12.41 2.89
CA VAL A 311 -2.19 -11.01 3.35
C VAL A 311 -0.94 -10.13 3.28
N THR A 312 0.27 -10.68 3.13
CA THR A 312 1.52 -9.89 3.02
C THR A 312 2.22 -10.16 1.70
N GLN A 313 3.01 -9.20 1.21
CA GLN A 313 3.86 -9.36 0.05
C GLN A 313 4.86 -10.51 0.25
N GLN A 314 5.39 -10.67 1.47
CA GLN A 314 6.33 -11.74 1.79
C GLN A 314 5.71 -13.14 1.64
N THR A 315 4.46 -13.34 2.09
CA THR A 315 3.80 -14.65 1.96
C THR A 315 3.43 -14.95 0.51
N ARG A 316 2.92 -13.95 -0.22
CA ARG A 316 2.69 -14.04 -1.68
C ARG A 316 3.96 -14.37 -2.44
N GLY A 317 5.05 -13.65 -2.19
CA GLY A 317 6.31 -13.79 -2.92
C GLY A 317 6.87 -15.22 -2.94
N LYS A 318 6.57 -16.05 -1.94
CA LYS A 318 6.97 -17.47 -1.93
C LYS A 318 6.30 -18.27 -3.05
N VAL A 319 4.97 -18.17 -3.19
CA VAL A 319 4.25 -18.86 -4.27
C VAL A 319 4.55 -18.20 -5.61
N LEU A 320 4.61 -16.88 -5.68
CA LEU A 320 4.87 -16.15 -6.93
C LEU A 320 6.21 -16.56 -7.56
N ARG A 321 7.27 -16.76 -6.76
CA ARG A 321 8.56 -17.27 -7.27
C ARG A 321 8.45 -18.67 -7.89
N LEU A 322 7.67 -19.57 -7.29
CA LEU A 322 7.42 -20.89 -7.88
C LEU A 322 6.74 -20.74 -9.24
N LEU A 323 5.68 -19.93 -9.31
CA LEU A 323 4.89 -19.73 -10.53
C LEU A 323 5.74 -19.12 -11.65
N ARG A 324 6.53 -18.08 -11.34
CA ARG A 324 7.46 -17.46 -12.31
C ARG A 324 8.50 -18.45 -12.83
N GLY A 325 9.06 -19.29 -11.95
CA GLY A 325 10.07 -20.28 -12.34
C GLY A 325 9.56 -21.35 -13.32
N TYR A 326 8.24 -21.51 -13.47
CA TYR A 326 7.60 -22.42 -14.42
C TYR A 326 7.02 -21.70 -15.66
N GLY A 327 7.18 -20.38 -15.77
CA GLY A 327 6.63 -19.60 -16.88
C GLY A 327 5.10 -19.51 -16.85
N ALA A 328 4.50 -19.38 -15.67
CA ALA A 328 3.05 -19.21 -15.53
C ALA A 328 2.64 -17.72 -15.59
N LEU A 329 1.53 -17.44 -16.27
CA LEU A 329 0.83 -16.16 -16.18
C LEU A 329 0.21 -16.05 -14.78
N ILE A 330 0.83 -15.24 -13.94
CA ILE A 330 0.33 -14.93 -12.59
C ILE A 330 -0.79 -13.89 -12.67
N HIS A 331 -1.98 -14.29 -12.22
CA HIS A 331 -3.14 -13.42 -12.02
C HIS A 331 -3.49 -13.36 -10.53
N ILE A 332 -3.26 -12.24 -9.85
CA ILE A 332 -3.67 -12.05 -8.47
C ILE A 332 -5.11 -11.54 -8.42
N ILE A 333 -5.96 -12.22 -7.66
CA ILE A 333 -7.31 -11.75 -7.33
C ILE A 333 -7.30 -11.27 -5.88
N TYR A 334 -7.38 -9.96 -5.71
CA TYR A 334 -7.47 -9.32 -4.41
C TYR A 334 -8.93 -9.06 -4.07
N ILE A 335 -9.38 -9.52 -2.89
CA ILE A 335 -10.76 -9.29 -2.43
C ILE A 335 -10.72 -8.52 -1.12
N GLU A 336 -11.38 -7.36 -1.11
CA GLU A 336 -11.56 -6.55 0.08
C GLU A 336 -13.04 -6.26 0.32
N VAL A 337 -13.47 -6.39 1.57
CA VAL A 337 -14.82 -6.05 2.03
C VAL A 337 -14.72 -5.02 3.14
N LEU A 338 -15.78 -4.23 3.34
CA LEU A 338 -15.84 -3.32 4.47
C LEU A 338 -15.72 -4.07 5.81
N PRO A 339 -15.10 -3.48 6.85
CA PRO A 339 -14.92 -4.14 8.14
C PRO A 339 -16.21 -4.72 8.75
N ALA A 340 -17.32 -3.97 8.66
CA ALA A 340 -18.62 -4.44 9.15
C ALA A 340 -19.13 -5.68 8.40
N GLN A 341 -18.91 -5.72 7.08
CA GLN A 341 -19.26 -6.88 6.26
C GLN A 341 -18.34 -8.07 6.56
N LEU A 342 -17.03 -7.83 6.74
CA LEU A 342 -16.06 -8.85 7.11
C LEU A 342 -16.43 -9.52 8.44
N ASP A 343 -16.80 -8.71 9.44
CA ASP A 343 -17.21 -9.19 10.76
C ASP A 343 -18.48 -10.05 10.64
N LYS A 344 -19.51 -9.56 9.92
CA LYS A 344 -20.75 -10.30 9.67
C LYS A 344 -20.48 -11.64 8.98
N GLN A 345 -19.68 -11.63 7.92
CA GLN A 345 -19.29 -12.83 7.18
C GLN A 345 -18.50 -13.80 8.06
N ASN A 346 -17.57 -13.31 8.88
CA ASN A 346 -16.77 -14.15 9.76
C ASN A 346 -17.62 -14.84 10.84
N THR A 347 -18.61 -14.15 11.41
CA THR A 347 -19.54 -14.75 12.40
C THR A 347 -20.44 -15.82 11.83
N ALA A 348 -20.71 -15.79 10.52
CA ALA A 348 -21.54 -16.78 9.84
C ALA A 348 -20.75 -18.04 9.40
N ARG A 349 -19.42 -18.06 9.59
CA ARG A 349 -18.57 -19.20 9.17
C ARG A 349 -18.76 -20.39 10.11
N HIS A 350 -18.74 -21.59 9.54
CA HIS A 350 -18.63 -22.85 10.31
C HIS A 350 -17.42 -22.85 11.26
N GLN A 351 -16.30 -22.26 10.83
CA GLN A 351 -15.14 -22.03 11.68
C GLN A 351 -14.83 -20.53 11.74
N VAL A 352 -15.29 -19.91 12.83
CA VAL A 352 -15.08 -18.48 13.11
C VAL A 352 -13.60 -18.23 13.39
N VAL A 353 -13.02 -17.24 12.72
CA VAL A 353 -11.66 -16.78 13.04
C VAL A 353 -11.74 -15.88 14.28
N PRO A 354 -10.94 -16.15 15.34
CA PRO A 354 -10.95 -15.31 16.53
C PRO A 354 -10.66 -13.85 16.21
N LYS A 355 -11.42 -12.92 16.81
CA LYS A 355 -11.32 -11.47 16.51
C LYS A 355 -9.89 -10.92 16.61
N LYS A 356 -9.13 -11.34 17.64
CA LYS A 356 -7.72 -10.94 17.80
C LYS A 356 -6.84 -11.36 16.62
N VAL A 357 -7.08 -12.56 16.06
CA VAL A 357 -6.33 -13.07 14.88
C VAL A 357 -6.74 -12.29 13.63
N GLY A 358 -8.04 -12.07 13.41
CA GLY A 358 -8.55 -11.26 12.30
C GLY A 358 -7.97 -9.85 12.30
N GLN A 359 -7.97 -9.18 13.46
CA GLN A 359 -7.36 -7.85 13.65
C GLN A 359 -5.84 -7.87 13.41
N ALA A 360 -5.13 -8.90 13.87
CA ALA A 360 -3.69 -9.03 13.63
C ALA A 360 -3.36 -9.22 12.13
N LEU A 361 -4.20 -9.96 11.40
CA LEU A 361 -4.06 -10.12 9.95
C LEU A 361 -4.39 -8.82 9.22
N ALA A 362 -5.47 -8.13 9.62
CA ALA A 362 -5.87 -6.85 9.04
C ALA A 362 -4.80 -5.76 9.22
N ARG A 363 -4.08 -5.75 10.34
CA ARG A 363 -2.94 -4.83 10.57
C ARG A 363 -1.72 -5.13 9.68
N LYS A 364 -1.58 -6.37 9.23
CA LYS A 364 -0.48 -6.81 8.35
C LYS A 364 -0.86 -6.79 6.88
N LEU A 365 -2.11 -6.45 6.56
CA LEU A 365 -2.62 -6.52 5.21
C LEU A 365 -1.89 -5.52 4.31
N GLU A 366 -1.17 -6.07 3.33
CA GLU A 366 -0.54 -5.34 2.25
C GLU A 366 -1.28 -5.73 0.97
N PRO A 367 -2.16 -4.86 0.41
CA PRO A 367 -2.79 -5.12 -0.87
C PRO A 367 -1.73 -5.44 -1.94
N PRO A 368 -1.99 -6.43 -2.81
CA PRO A 368 -1.06 -6.74 -3.88
C PRO A 368 -0.97 -5.57 -4.87
N SER A 369 0.19 -5.39 -5.46
CA SER A 369 0.41 -4.37 -6.49
C SER A 369 0.84 -4.99 -7.81
N ARG A 370 0.85 -4.16 -8.86
CA ARG A 370 1.28 -4.57 -10.21
C ARG A 370 2.76 -4.99 -10.26
N SER A 371 3.56 -4.70 -9.23
CA SER A 371 4.94 -5.20 -9.15
C SER A 371 5.04 -6.69 -8.83
N GLU A 372 3.95 -7.30 -8.35
CA GLU A 372 3.93 -8.70 -7.94
C GLU A 372 3.50 -9.66 -9.05
N CYS A 373 2.67 -9.21 -10.01
CA CYS A 373 1.96 -10.06 -10.95
C CYS A 373 1.75 -9.41 -12.33
N HIS A 374 1.36 -10.24 -13.30
CA HIS A 374 1.04 -9.75 -14.64
C HIS A 374 -0.33 -9.09 -14.59
N LEU A 375 -1.33 -9.83 -14.10
CA LEU A 375 -2.70 -9.36 -13.97
C LEU A 375 -3.09 -9.20 -12.50
N LEU A 376 -3.71 -8.06 -12.17
CA LEU A 376 -4.27 -7.77 -10.85
C LEU A 376 -5.74 -7.40 -11.00
N THR A 377 -6.62 -8.18 -10.37
CA THR A 377 -8.04 -7.85 -10.24
C THR A 377 -8.36 -7.53 -8.79
N ASN A 378 -8.83 -6.31 -8.54
CA ASN A 378 -9.37 -5.92 -7.25
C ASN A 378 -10.88 -6.11 -7.26
N VAL A 379 -11.40 -6.90 -6.32
CA VAL A 379 -12.82 -7.12 -6.10
C VAL A 379 -13.20 -6.33 -4.84
N LEU A 380 -13.84 -5.19 -5.05
CA LEU A 380 -14.04 -4.16 -4.02
C LEU A 380 -15.54 -3.89 -3.81
N PRO A 381 -15.97 -3.31 -2.68
CA PRO A 381 -17.34 -2.85 -2.51
C PRO A 381 -17.65 -1.67 -3.47
N PRO A 382 -18.86 -1.55 -4.06
CA PRO A 382 -20.04 -2.41 -3.94
C PRO A 382 -20.09 -3.55 -4.97
N GLU A 383 -19.03 -3.76 -5.77
CA GLU A 383 -18.99 -4.78 -6.85
C GLU A 383 -19.15 -6.22 -6.34
N ILE A 384 -19.04 -6.42 -5.02
CA ILE A 384 -19.47 -7.63 -4.32
C ILE A 384 -21.00 -7.65 -4.30
N CYS A 385 -21.59 -8.04 -5.42
CA CYS A 385 -23.03 -8.24 -5.56
C CYS A 385 -23.56 -9.16 -4.43
N ASP A 386 -24.74 -8.86 -3.90
CA ASP A 386 -25.45 -9.67 -2.90
C ASP A 386 -25.68 -11.14 -3.35
N THR A 387 -25.44 -11.47 -4.61
CA THR A 387 -25.42 -12.84 -5.14
C THR A 387 -24.14 -13.61 -4.85
N CYS A 388 -23.01 -12.93 -4.63
CA CYS A 388 -21.74 -13.51 -4.17
C CYS A 388 -21.61 -13.52 -2.64
N ALA A 389 -22.60 -12.95 -1.93
CA ALA A 389 -22.64 -12.84 -0.47
C ALA A 389 -23.58 -13.85 0.20
N ARG A 390 -24.20 -14.76 -0.57
CA ARG A 390 -25.07 -15.84 -0.07
C ARG A 390 -24.37 -17.18 -0.05
#